data_AF-A0A5V4ZDT8-F1
#
_entry.id   AF-A0A5V4ZDT8-F1
#
_cell.length_a   1.000
_cell.length_b   1.000
_cell.length_c   1.000
_cell.angle_alpha   90.00
_cell.angle_beta   90.00
_cell.angle_gamma   90.00
#
_symmetry.space_group_name_H-M   'P 1'
#
loop_
_entity.id
_entity.type
_entity.pdbx_description
1 polymer ?
#
loop_
_entity_poly.entity_id
_entity_poly.type
_entity_poly.pdbx_seq_one_letter_code
_entity_poly.pdbx_strand_id
1 'polypeptide(L)'
;MKLPQREFYKLDEVAAILDCSFSDVLYYCSVDVLHAYTYIDKEDKYEFLFQINMHRDIRKKIDCFKSLCCGDWCAYGVEFNERTDKLPVNGMYAKAVKGVFFIDGYNLEPLVFSGEDSFKIDCFTDVHREITENEIDFNCLDFCLTIKTDSLRIKSNEVNDLKLKRMDESDKTTAKKAEIISCLIKLIPEMSDINLDTTPVAKIASLIEAVAATRAVEFPKTDIGTWSKYLGRGRHKK
;
A
#
# COMPACT_ATOMS: atom_id res chain seq x y z
N MET A 1 -13.71 -19.14 -19.08
CA MET A 1 -13.08 -17.85 -19.46
C MET A 1 -12.70 -17.15 -18.17
N LYS A 2 -11.43 -16.80 -17.95
CA LYS A 2 -11.06 -15.97 -16.79
C LYS A 2 -11.41 -14.52 -17.15
N LEU A 3 -12.31 -13.90 -16.40
CA LEU A 3 -12.60 -12.47 -16.55
C LEU A 3 -11.36 -11.66 -16.15
N PRO A 4 -11.15 -10.47 -16.74
CA PRO A 4 -10.07 -9.60 -16.32
C PRO A 4 -10.21 -9.25 -14.83
N GLN A 5 -9.08 -9.21 -14.12
CA GLN A 5 -9.07 -8.81 -12.73
C GLN A 5 -9.46 -7.34 -12.62
N ARG A 6 -10.33 -7.03 -11.65
CA ARG A 6 -10.71 -5.65 -11.38
C ARG A 6 -9.49 -4.87 -10.89
N GLU A 7 -9.27 -3.69 -11.44
CA GLU A 7 -8.12 -2.86 -11.09
C GLU A 7 -8.29 -2.14 -9.75
N PHE A 8 -9.51 -1.72 -9.44
CA PHE A 8 -9.84 -0.92 -8.26
C PHE A 8 -10.96 -1.56 -7.43
N TYR A 9 -10.83 -1.57 -6.11
CA TYR A 9 -11.88 -2.01 -5.18
C TYR A 9 -12.41 -0.84 -4.36
N LYS A 10 -13.69 -0.90 -4.02
CA LYS A 10 -14.27 0.02 -3.03
C LYS A 10 -13.78 -0.33 -1.62
N LEU A 11 -13.81 0.63 -0.70
CA LEU A 11 -13.32 0.43 0.68
C LEU A 11 -14.07 -0.69 1.42
N ASP A 12 -15.38 -0.86 1.21
CA ASP A 12 -16.17 -1.96 1.77
C ASP A 12 -15.78 -3.33 1.18
N GLU A 13 -15.49 -3.38 -0.12
CA GLU A 13 -14.95 -4.59 -0.76
C GLU A 13 -13.56 -4.94 -0.22
N VAL A 14 -12.70 -3.94 -0.02
CA VAL A 14 -11.36 -4.13 0.58
C VAL A 14 -11.47 -4.64 2.00
N ALA A 15 -12.37 -4.08 2.82
CA ALA A 15 -12.64 -4.51 4.18
C ALA A 15 -13.02 -6.00 4.21
N ALA A 16 -13.91 -6.44 3.30
CA ALA A 16 -14.28 -7.84 3.15
C ALA A 16 -13.12 -8.73 2.70
N ILE A 17 -12.24 -8.25 1.82
CA ILE A 17 -11.07 -9.01 1.34
C ILE A 17 -10.01 -9.20 2.43
N LEU A 18 -9.82 -8.18 3.27
CA LEU A 18 -8.81 -8.13 4.34
C LEU A 18 -9.32 -8.62 5.70
N ASP A 19 -10.59 -9.02 5.77
CA ASP A 19 -11.29 -9.44 7.00
C ASP A 19 -11.15 -8.42 8.14
N CYS A 20 -11.43 -7.15 7.83
CA CYS A 20 -11.39 -6.04 8.78
C CYS A 20 -12.59 -5.11 8.63
N SER A 21 -12.70 -4.11 9.50
CA SER A 21 -13.77 -3.12 9.39
C SER A 21 -13.48 -2.08 8.29
N PHE A 22 -14.53 -1.38 7.84
CA PHE A 22 -14.38 -0.22 6.95
C PHE A 22 -13.48 0.85 7.58
N SER A 23 -13.64 1.09 8.90
CA SER A 23 -12.82 2.03 9.67
C SER A 23 -11.34 1.65 9.66
N ASP A 24 -11.02 0.35 9.72
CA ASP A 24 -9.62 -0.11 9.60
C ASP A 24 -9.03 0.21 8.23
N VAL A 25 -9.81 0.00 7.15
CA VAL A 25 -9.36 0.34 5.79
C VAL A 25 -9.14 1.84 5.65
N LEU A 26 -10.06 2.66 6.17
CA LEU A 26 -9.93 4.11 6.16
C LEU A 26 -8.70 4.57 6.96
N TYR A 27 -8.45 3.96 8.12
CA TYR A 27 -7.25 4.20 8.91
C TYR A 27 -5.98 3.80 8.14
N TYR A 28 -5.95 2.65 7.47
CA TYR A 28 -4.81 2.27 6.62
C TYR A 28 -4.55 3.27 5.49
N CYS A 29 -5.60 3.92 4.97
CA CYS A 29 -5.44 5.00 4.01
C CYS A 29 -4.88 6.27 4.65
N SER A 30 -5.29 6.61 5.87
CA SER A 30 -4.79 7.83 6.55
C SER A 30 -3.34 7.73 7.02
N VAL A 31 -2.79 6.51 7.12
CA VAL A 31 -1.38 6.26 7.49
C VAL A 31 -0.54 5.71 6.32
N ASP A 32 -1.00 5.88 5.09
CA ASP A 32 -0.33 5.47 3.84
C ASP A 32 0.09 3.98 3.78
N VAL A 33 -0.65 3.11 4.46
CA VAL A 33 -0.52 1.64 4.32
C VAL A 33 -1.26 1.15 3.07
N LEU A 34 -2.36 1.82 2.70
CA LEU A 34 -3.09 1.66 1.45
C LEU A 34 -3.26 3.04 0.82
N HIS A 35 -3.20 3.14 -0.50
CA HIS A 35 -3.38 4.42 -1.18
C HIS A 35 -4.81 4.58 -1.70
N ALA A 36 -5.45 5.67 -1.28
CA ALA A 36 -6.80 6.02 -1.71
C ALA A 36 -6.77 6.80 -3.03
N TYR A 37 -7.61 6.37 -3.96
CA TYR A 37 -7.83 7.04 -5.24
C TYR A 37 -9.29 7.43 -5.39
N THR A 38 -9.56 8.51 -6.11
CA THR A 38 -10.93 8.87 -6.51
C THR A 38 -10.97 9.32 -7.95
N TYR A 39 -12.13 9.18 -8.58
CA TYR A 39 -12.36 9.67 -9.92
C TYR A 39 -12.88 11.11 -9.85
N ILE A 40 -12.12 12.04 -10.41
CA ILE A 40 -12.48 13.45 -10.51
C ILE A 40 -12.87 13.72 -11.95
N ASP A 41 -14.05 14.34 -12.15
CA ASP A 41 -14.50 14.86 -13.44
C ASP A 41 -15.05 16.26 -13.19
N LYS A 42 -14.18 17.25 -13.42
CA LYS A 42 -14.45 18.65 -13.14
C LYS A 42 -14.04 19.48 -14.33
N GLU A 43 -15.01 20.20 -14.87
CA GLU A 43 -14.84 21.19 -15.92
C GLU A 43 -15.23 22.54 -15.38
N ASP A 44 -14.43 23.53 -15.73
CA ASP A 44 -14.63 24.91 -15.37
C ASP A 44 -15.89 25.49 -16.04
N LYS A 45 -16.94 25.64 -15.25
CA LYS A 45 -18.14 26.41 -15.60
C LYS A 45 -18.16 27.81 -14.97
N TYR A 46 -17.16 28.16 -14.14
CA TYR A 46 -17.21 29.31 -13.22
C TYR A 46 -15.86 30.05 -13.04
N GLU A 47 -14.91 29.92 -13.98
CA GLU A 47 -13.53 30.39 -13.89
C GLU A 47 -12.63 29.68 -12.85
N PHE A 48 -12.98 28.46 -12.43
CA PHE A 48 -12.15 27.62 -11.57
C PHE A 48 -10.92 27.12 -12.33
N LEU A 49 -9.74 27.49 -11.84
CA LEU A 49 -8.47 27.05 -12.41
C LEU A 49 -7.78 26.09 -11.46
N PHE A 50 -7.43 24.91 -11.98
CA PHE A 50 -6.53 23.99 -11.31
C PHE A 50 -5.11 24.45 -11.59
N GLN A 51 -4.42 24.95 -10.58
CA GLN A 51 -3.00 25.22 -10.68
C GLN A 51 -2.26 23.87 -10.71
N ILE A 52 -1.39 23.69 -11.71
CA ILE A 52 -0.71 22.43 -11.91
C ILE A 52 0.79 22.60 -11.60
N ASN A 53 1.27 21.91 -10.57
CA ASN A 53 2.69 21.78 -10.31
C ASN A 53 3.21 20.59 -11.10
N MET A 54 4.22 20.81 -11.96
CA MET A 54 4.82 19.75 -12.76
C MET A 54 6.25 20.08 -13.12
N HIS A 55 7.07 19.05 -13.32
CA HIS A 55 8.42 19.21 -13.83
C HIS A 55 8.43 19.73 -15.28
N ARG A 56 9.50 20.44 -15.67
CA ARG A 56 9.62 21.09 -17.00
C ARG A 56 9.51 20.09 -18.15
N ASP A 57 9.95 18.86 -17.96
CA ASP A 57 9.90 17.83 -19.01
C ASP A 57 8.48 17.33 -19.25
N ILE A 58 7.62 17.36 -18.23
CA ILE A 58 6.20 17.05 -18.38
C ILE A 58 5.47 18.17 -19.13
N ARG A 59 5.84 19.43 -18.89
CA ARG A 59 5.27 20.57 -19.62
C ARG A 59 5.45 20.44 -21.15
N LYS A 60 6.51 19.80 -21.62
CA LYS A 60 6.75 19.56 -23.06
C LYS A 60 5.78 18.53 -23.67
N LYS A 61 5.07 17.76 -22.84
CA LYS A 61 4.07 16.76 -23.26
C LYS A 61 2.68 17.36 -23.49
N ILE A 62 2.49 18.65 -23.19
CA ILE A 62 1.24 19.35 -23.52
C ILE A 62 1.10 19.39 -25.04
N ASP A 63 -0.01 18.87 -25.55
CA ASP A 63 -0.24 18.78 -26.98
C ASP A 63 -0.68 20.11 -27.61
N CYS A 64 -0.85 20.12 -28.93
CA CYS A 64 -1.31 21.31 -29.66
C CYS A 64 -2.75 21.73 -29.35
N PHE A 65 -3.53 20.87 -28.68
CA PHE A 65 -4.88 21.15 -28.20
C PHE A 65 -4.90 21.61 -26.73
N LYS A 66 -3.72 21.88 -26.14
CA LYS A 66 -3.56 22.29 -24.74
C LYS A 66 -4.06 21.22 -23.77
N SER A 67 -3.83 19.96 -24.11
CA SER A 67 -4.18 18.82 -23.26
C SER A 67 -2.91 18.16 -22.71
N LEU A 68 -2.97 17.71 -21.47
CA LEU A 68 -1.94 16.90 -20.83
C LEU A 68 -2.61 15.62 -20.32
N CYS A 69 -2.29 14.48 -20.91
CA CYS A 69 -2.84 13.18 -20.53
C CYS A 69 -1.71 12.24 -20.08
N CYS A 70 -1.87 11.66 -18.90
CA CYS A 70 -0.91 10.75 -18.29
C CYS A 70 -1.66 9.56 -17.66
N GLY A 71 -1.52 8.37 -18.23
CA GLY A 71 -2.15 7.16 -17.70
C GLY A 71 -3.68 7.31 -17.62
N ASP A 72 -4.20 7.34 -16.39
CA ASP A 72 -5.63 7.28 -16.08
C ASP A 72 -6.31 8.65 -15.95
N TRP A 73 -5.60 9.73 -16.29
CA TRP A 73 -6.16 11.08 -16.22
C TRP A 73 -5.70 11.99 -17.36
N CYS A 74 -6.49 13.05 -17.57
CA CYS A 74 -6.22 14.14 -18.48
C CYS A 74 -6.59 15.49 -17.85
N ALA A 75 -5.76 16.50 -18.13
CA ALA A 75 -6.06 17.90 -17.90
C ALA A 75 -6.22 18.62 -19.25
N TYR A 76 -7.20 19.51 -19.32
CA TYR A 76 -7.57 20.21 -20.56
C TYR A 76 -7.54 21.72 -20.40
N GLY A 77 -7.32 22.42 -21.51
CA GLY A 77 -7.16 23.88 -21.52
C GLY A 77 -5.93 24.32 -20.72
N VAL A 78 -4.86 23.52 -20.79
CA VAL A 78 -3.63 23.71 -20.04
C VAL A 78 -2.84 24.88 -20.61
N GLU A 79 -2.74 25.97 -19.85
CA GLU A 79 -2.12 27.21 -20.28
C GLU A 79 -1.21 27.78 -19.20
N PHE A 80 -0.14 28.46 -19.63
CA PHE A 80 0.65 29.28 -18.71
C PHE A 80 -0.07 30.59 -18.50
N ASN A 81 -0.31 30.95 -17.24
CA ASN A 81 -0.82 32.27 -16.87
C ASN A 81 0.17 32.97 -15.97
N GLU A 82 0.33 34.27 -16.22
CA GLU A 82 1.02 35.16 -15.30
C GLU A 82 0.14 35.46 -14.09
N ARG A 83 0.79 35.87 -13.00
CA ARG A 83 0.15 36.26 -11.76
C ARG A 83 -0.80 37.41 -12.02
N THR A 84 -2.02 37.28 -11.50
CA THR A 84 -3.06 38.32 -11.49
C THR A 84 -3.73 38.36 -10.13
N ASP A 85 -4.69 39.26 -9.92
CA ASP A 85 -5.49 39.29 -8.69
C ASP A 85 -6.29 38.00 -8.45
N LYS A 86 -6.61 37.25 -9.53
CA LYS A 86 -7.30 35.94 -9.47
C LYS A 86 -6.35 34.75 -9.48
N LEU A 87 -5.09 34.97 -9.87
CA LEU A 87 -4.09 33.91 -10.03
C LEU A 87 -2.86 34.26 -9.21
N PRO A 88 -2.69 33.69 -8.00
CA PRO A 88 -1.72 34.20 -7.02
C PRO A 88 -0.26 33.95 -7.42
N VAL A 89 0.00 33.08 -8.40
CA VAL A 89 1.35 32.66 -8.82
C VAL A 89 1.45 32.62 -10.34
N ASN A 90 2.68 32.74 -10.87
CA ASN A 90 2.95 32.40 -12.26
C ASN A 90 2.96 30.87 -12.38
N GLY A 91 2.23 30.29 -13.32
CA GLY A 91 2.14 28.83 -13.37
C GLY A 91 1.38 28.26 -14.55
N MET A 92 1.33 26.93 -14.60
CA MET A 92 0.46 26.19 -15.51
C MET A 92 -0.91 26.00 -14.85
N TYR A 93 -1.96 26.16 -15.62
CA TYR A 93 -3.34 26.07 -15.16
C TYR A 93 -4.16 25.24 -16.11
N ALA A 94 -5.03 24.38 -15.59
CA ALA A 94 -6.04 23.66 -16.36
C ALA A 94 -7.44 24.19 -16.07
N LYS A 95 -8.29 24.16 -17.11
CA LYS A 95 -9.72 24.45 -17.01
C LYS A 95 -10.54 23.21 -16.69
N ALA A 96 -10.02 22.02 -16.98
CA ALA A 96 -10.70 20.80 -16.64
C ALA A 96 -9.71 19.71 -16.27
N VAL A 97 -10.12 18.84 -15.35
CA VAL A 97 -9.41 17.63 -14.97
C VAL A 97 -10.39 16.47 -14.98
N LYS A 98 -9.95 15.35 -15.54
CA LYS A 98 -10.76 14.15 -15.66
C LYS A 98 -9.90 12.92 -15.51
N GLY A 99 -10.21 12.06 -14.55
CA GLY A 99 -9.49 10.81 -14.36
C GLY A 99 -9.41 10.36 -12.92
N VAL A 100 -8.55 9.37 -12.69
CA VAL A 100 -8.28 8.81 -11.36
C VAL A 100 -7.07 9.52 -10.74
N PHE A 101 -7.24 10.01 -9.52
CA PHE A 101 -6.21 10.76 -8.78
C PHE A 101 -6.01 10.18 -7.39
N PHE A 102 -4.79 10.25 -6.89
CA PHE A 102 -4.43 9.90 -5.53
C PHE A 102 -4.87 10.99 -4.56
N ILE A 103 -5.33 10.56 -3.37
CA ILE A 103 -5.74 11.41 -2.27
C ILE A 103 -4.80 11.15 -1.09
N ASP A 104 -4.05 12.18 -0.69
CA ASP A 104 -3.13 12.13 0.44
C ASP A 104 -3.85 11.72 1.74
N GLY A 105 -3.25 10.77 2.48
CA GLY A 105 -3.79 10.24 3.73
C GLY A 105 -4.07 11.31 4.78
N TYR A 106 -3.35 12.43 4.75
CA TYR A 106 -3.60 13.61 5.59
C TYR A 106 -5.04 14.11 5.47
N ASN A 107 -5.64 14.07 4.28
CA ASN A 107 -7.02 14.51 4.07
C ASN A 107 -8.06 13.52 4.66
N LEU A 108 -7.64 12.29 4.95
CA LEU A 108 -8.49 11.21 5.44
C LEU A 108 -8.43 11.06 6.97
N GLU A 109 -7.37 11.54 7.62
CA GLU A 109 -7.20 11.46 9.08
C GLU A 109 -8.41 12.00 9.86
N PRO A 110 -9.01 13.16 9.51
CA PRO A 110 -10.19 13.66 10.22
C PRO A 110 -11.41 12.73 10.12
N LEU A 111 -11.59 12.04 8.99
CA LEU A 111 -12.72 11.14 8.75
C LEU A 111 -12.68 9.91 9.67
N VAL A 112 -11.48 9.46 10.05
CA VAL A 112 -11.29 8.34 10.97
C VAL A 112 -11.93 8.64 12.34
N PHE A 113 -11.92 9.91 12.76
CA PHE A 113 -12.44 10.34 14.06
C PHE A 113 -13.84 10.95 14.00
N SER A 114 -14.21 11.62 12.90
CA SER A 114 -15.50 12.32 12.78
C SER A 114 -16.66 11.41 12.44
N GLY A 115 -16.40 10.30 11.72
CA GLY A 115 -17.45 9.42 11.19
C GLY A 115 -18.27 10.06 10.05
N GLU A 116 -17.82 11.17 9.48
CA GLU A 116 -18.45 11.80 8.32
C GLU A 116 -18.32 10.94 7.05
N ASP A 117 -19.25 11.11 6.11
CA ASP A 117 -19.29 10.37 4.84
C ASP A 117 -18.62 11.11 3.68
N SER A 118 -18.10 12.31 3.95
CA SER A 118 -17.47 13.17 2.96
C SER A 118 -16.48 14.14 3.58
N PHE A 119 -15.53 14.59 2.79
CA PHE A 119 -14.47 15.51 3.19
C PHE A 119 -14.18 16.50 2.06
N LYS A 120 -13.45 17.56 2.39
CA LYS A 120 -13.03 18.58 1.43
C LYS A 120 -11.54 18.45 1.16
N ILE A 121 -11.18 18.56 -0.11
CA ILE A 121 -9.78 18.66 -0.55
C ILE A 121 -9.61 19.94 -1.37
N ASP A 122 -8.46 20.56 -1.25
CA ASP A 122 -8.00 21.65 -2.10
C ASP A 122 -6.79 21.25 -2.95
N CYS A 123 -6.20 20.09 -2.71
CA CYS A 123 -5.14 19.51 -3.54
C CYS A 123 -5.31 18.00 -3.75
N PHE A 124 -4.80 17.51 -4.88
CA PHE A 124 -4.72 16.09 -5.24
C PHE A 124 -3.60 15.89 -6.27
N THR A 125 -3.17 14.65 -6.47
CA THR A 125 -1.98 14.34 -7.30
C THR A 125 -2.20 13.08 -8.13
N ASP A 126 -1.35 12.85 -9.13
CA ASP A 126 -1.44 11.68 -9.99
C ASP A 126 -0.80 10.41 -9.39
N VAL A 127 0.14 10.58 -8.45
CA VAL A 127 0.85 9.46 -7.81
C VAL A 127 1.12 9.73 -6.33
N HIS A 128 1.30 8.67 -5.55
CA HIS A 128 1.82 8.79 -4.19
C HIS A 128 3.32 9.19 -4.23
N ARG A 129 3.70 10.13 -3.35
CA ARG A 129 4.99 10.88 -3.30
C ARG A 129 6.27 10.04 -3.33
N GLU A 130 6.22 8.74 -3.08
CA GLU A 130 7.43 7.90 -3.04
C GLU A 130 7.94 7.44 -4.42
N ILE A 131 7.28 7.80 -5.53
CA ILE A 131 7.51 7.07 -6.80
C ILE A 131 8.24 7.86 -7.91
N THR A 132 8.21 9.19 -8.04
CA THR A 132 8.93 9.82 -9.18
C THR A 132 9.37 11.28 -8.99
N GLU A 133 10.48 11.64 -9.65
CA GLU A 133 10.91 13.03 -9.91
C GLU A 133 9.91 13.87 -10.76
N ASN A 134 8.74 13.33 -11.10
CA ASN A 134 7.79 13.90 -12.05
C ASN A 134 6.34 13.88 -11.55
N GLU A 135 6.12 13.90 -10.23
CA GLU A 135 4.79 14.06 -9.64
C GLU A 135 4.07 15.29 -10.20
N ILE A 136 2.76 15.15 -10.42
CA ILE A 136 1.89 16.24 -10.86
C ILE A 136 0.82 16.51 -9.81
N ASP A 137 0.97 17.64 -9.14
CA ASP A 137 -0.04 18.12 -8.19
C ASP A 137 -1.01 19.09 -8.87
N PHE A 138 -2.26 18.99 -8.46
CA PHE A 138 -3.33 19.90 -8.81
C PHE A 138 -3.81 20.61 -7.56
N ASN A 139 -3.75 21.94 -7.57
CA ASN A 139 -4.27 22.79 -6.51
C ASN A 139 -5.54 23.50 -7.00
N CYS A 140 -6.60 23.42 -6.22
CA CYS A 140 -7.87 24.11 -6.41
C CYS A 140 -7.71 25.55 -5.91
N LEU A 141 -7.72 26.53 -6.82
CA LEU A 141 -7.65 27.93 -6.41
C LEU A 141 -9.04 28.46 -6.04
N ASP A 142 -9.20 28.95 -4.81
CA ASP A 142 -10.42 29.57 -4.29
C ASP A 142 -11.65 28.65 -4.20
N PHE A 143 -11.46 27.33 -4.23
CA PHE A 143 -12.51 26.35 -3.95
C PHE A 143 -11.95 25.04 -3.37
N CYS A 144 -12.85 24.22 -2.83
CA CYS A 144 -12.54 22.84 -2.44
C CYS A 144 -13.46 21.87 -3.17
N LEU A 145 -12.94 20.68 -3.47
CA LEU A 145 -13.74 19.56 -3.94
C LEU A 145 -14.28 18.79 -2.73
N THR A 146 -15.59 18.51 -2.74
CA THR A 146 -16.18 17.58 -1.77
C THR A 146 -16.12 16.17 -2.33
N ILE A 147 -15.40 15.29 -1.63
CA ILE A 147 -15.23 13.89 -1.98
C ILE A 147 -16.03 13.05 -0.98
N LYS A 148 -16.81 12.09 -1.48
CA LYS A 148 -17.51 11.12 -0.64
C LYS A 148 -16.61 9.92 -0.37
N THR A 149 -16.68 9.37 0.84
CA THR A 149 -15.91 8.17 1.20
C THR A 149 -16.27 6.96 0.32
N ASP A 150 -17.53 6.85 -0.12
CA ASP A 150 -18.00 5.80 -1.04
C ASP A 150 -17.44 5.91 -2.47
N SER A 151 -16.81 7.02 -2.82
CA SER A 151 -16.13 7.24 -4.11
C SER A 151 -14.68 6.76 -4.09
N LEU A 152 -14.09 6.58 -2.90
CA LEU A 152 -12.70 6.16 -2.74
C LEU A 152 -12.50 4.72 -3.23
N ARG A 153 -11.34 4.47 -3.82
CA ARG A 153 -10.94 3.20 -4.41
C ARG A 153 -9.50 2.87 -4.04
N ILE A 154 -9.20 1.60 -3.89
CA ILE A 154 -7.83 1.09 -3.66
C ILE A 154 -7.45 0.19 -4.83
N LYS A 155 -6.20 0.28 -5.30
CA LYS A 155 -5.70 -0.59 -6.37
C LYS A 155 -5.60 -2.05 -5.90
N SER A 156 -5.92 -2.97 -6.79
CA SER A 156 -6.03 -4.41 -6.47
C SER A 156 -4.71 -5.04 -6.05
N ASN A 157 -3.58 -4.58 -6.60
CA ASN A 157 -2.24 -5.02 -6.21
C ASN A 157 -1.95 -4.70 -4.73
N GLU A 158 -2.27 -3.49 -4.26
CA GLU A 158 -2.05 -3.08 -2.87
C GLU A 158 -2.85 -3.94 -1.88
N VAL A 159 -4.11 -4.23 -2.23
CA VAL A 159 -4.98 -5.10 -1.42
C VAL A 159 -4.40 -6.51 -1.34
N ASN A 160 -3.92 -7.06 -2.46
CA ASN A 160 -3.33 -8.39 -2.50
C ASN A 160 -2.01 -8.46 -1.71
N ASP A 161 -1.17 -7.44 -1.83
CA ASP A 161 0.10 -7.35 -1.12
C ASP A 161 -0.11 -7.27 0.39
N LEU A 162 -1.06 -6.45 0.84
CA LEU A 162 -1.40 -6.34 2.27
C LEU A 162 -2.02 -7.64 2.79
N LYS A 163 -2.87 -8.30 1.99
CA LYS A 163 -3.43 -9.61 2.33
C LYS A 163 -2.33 -10.66 2.51
N LEU A 164 -1.34 -10.69 1.62
CA LEU A 164 -0.19 -11.60 1.73
C LEU A 164 0.65 -11.30 2.97
N LYS A 165 0.89 -10.03 3.30
CA LYS A 165 1.59 -9.63 4.53
C LYS A 165 0.83 -10.01 5.80
N ARG A 166 -0.50 -10.04 5.75
CA ARG A 166 -1.38 -10.43 6.86
C ARG A 166 -1.61 -11.93 6.99
N MET A 167 -1.23 -12.75 6.01
CA MET A 167 -1.35 -14.19 6.14
C MET A 167 -0.33 -14.70 7.16
N ASP A 168 -0.74 -14.73 8.43
CA ASP A 168 -0.12 -15.60 9.41
C ASP A 168 -0.13 -17.03 8.89
N GLU A 169 0.99 -17.74 9.05
CA GLU A 169 1.04 -19.16 8.71
C GLU A 169 -0.05 -19.90 9.50
N SER A 170 -0.97 -20.56 8.81
CA SER A 170 -2.01 -21.33 9.48
C SER A 170 -1.40 -22.35 10.45
N ASP A 171 -2.07 -22.63 11.57
CA ASP A 171 -1.62 -23.61 12.56
C ASP A 171 -1.30 -24.97 11.92
N LYS A 172 -2.08 -25.37 10.90
CA LYS A 172 -1.85 -26.58 10.11
C LYS A 172 -0.51 -26.52 9.35
N THR A 173 -0.17 -25.38 8.77
CA THR A 173 1.09 -25.19 8.05
C THR A 173 2.27 -25.16 9.02
N THR A 174 2.12 -24.46 10.14
CA THR A 174 3.12 -24.40 11.21
C THR A 174 3.40 -25.79 11.79
N ALA A 175 2.36 -26.56 12.13
CA ALA A 175 2.48 -27.94 12.60
C ALA A 175 3.17 -28.83 11.55
N LYS A 176 2.80 -28.70 10.27
CA LYS A 176 3.42 -29.53 9.23
C LYS A 176 4.90 -29.20 9.01
N LYS A 177 5.28 -27.92 9.10
CA LYS A 177 6.69 -27.49 9.07
C LYS A 177 7.45 -28.06 10.26
N ALA A 178 6.87 -28.03 11.46
CA ALA A 178 7.51 -28.58 12.65
C ALA A 178 7.76 -30.10 12.55
N GLU A 179 6.80 -30.86 12.00
CA GLU A 179 6.99 -32.29 11.69
C GLU A 179 8.14 -32.51 10.70
N ILE A 180 8.12 -31.78 9.58
CA ILE A 180 9.14 -31.92 8.52
C ILE A 180 10.53 -31.56 9.06
N ILE A 181 10.66 -30.45 9.79
CA ILE A 181 11.93 -30.01 10.36
C ILE A 181 12.46 -31.06 11.36
N SER A 182 11.60 -31.60 12.21
CA SER A 182 11.99 -32.66 13.15
C SER A 182 12.48 -33.92 12.44
N CYS A 183 11.82 -34.32 11.34
CA CYS A 183 12.29 -35.42 10.50
C CYS A 183 13.64 -35.12 9.85
N LEU A 184 13.84 -33.91 9.33
CA LEU A 184 15.11 -33.50 8.71
C LEU A 184 16.26 -33.49 9.72
N ILE A 185 16.02 -33.03 10.95
CA ILE A 185 17.03 -33.06 12.02
C ILE A 185 17.45 -34.51 12.32
N LYS A 186 16.51 -35.47 12.34
CA LYS A 186 16.83 -36.89 12.57
C LYS A 186 17.62 -37.56 11.43
N LEU A 187 17.70 -36.93 10.25
CA LEU A 187 18.59 -37.41 9.18
C LEU A 187 20.07 -37.05 9.44
N ILE A 188 20.34 -36.15 10.39
CA ILE A 188 21.70 -35.82 10.83
C ILE A 188 22.17 -36.96 11.74
N PRO A 189 23.22 -37.72 11.37
CA PRO A 189 23.71 -38.86 12.17
C PRO A 189 23.99 -38.52 13.63
N GLU A 190 24.54 -37.34 13.89
CA GLU A 190 24.87 -36.82 15.22
C GLU A 190 23.63 -36.52 16.07
N MET A 191 22.45 -36.49 15.45
CA MET A 191 21.16 -36.17 16.09
C MET A 191 20.19 -37.35 16.12
N SER A 192 20.54 -38.51 15.54
CA SER A 192 19.62 -39.64 15.35
C SER A 192 19.02 -40.17 16.66
N ASP A 193 19.83 -40.15 17.73
CA ASP A 193 19.49 -40.72 19.04
C ASP A 193 18.89 -39.68 19.99
N ILE A 194 18.77 -38.42 19.54
CA ILE A 194 18.26 -37.34 20.36
C ILE A 194 16.75 -37.35 20.33
N ASN A 195 16.15 -37.41 21.52
CA ASN A 195 14.71 -37.21 21.65
C ASN A 195 14.39 -35.72 21.51
N LEU A 196 13.95 -35.34 20.31
CA LEU A 196 13.56 -33.97 19.93
C LEU A 196 12.27 -33.48 20.59
N ASP A 197 11.58 -34.27 21.41
CA ASP A 197 10.37 -33.86 22.16
C ASP A 197 10.70 -33.51 23.62
N THR A 198 11.72 -34.13 24.20
CA THR A 198 12.09 -33.94 25.62
C THR A 198 13.38 -33.14 25.82
N THR A 199 14.30 -33.16 24.85
CA THR A 199 15.60 -32.47 24.99
C THR A 199 15.40 -30.95 25.00
N PRO A 200 16.02 -30.17 25.90
CA PRO A 200 15.86 -28.71 25.92
C PRO A 200 16.19 -28.05 24.57
N VAL A 201 15.36 -27.09 24.13
CA VAL A 201 15.50 -26.41 22.82
C VAL A 201 16.88 -25.80 22.63
N ALA A 202 17.41 -25.13 23.66
CA ALA A 202 18.75 -24.53 23.61
C ALA A 202 19.87 -25.56 23.37
N LYS A 203 19.72 -26.78 23.90
CA LYS A 203 20.67 -27.87 23.67
C LYS A 203 20.56 -28.44 22.25
N ILE A 204 19.35 -28.55 21.71
CA ILE A 204 19.14 -28.95 20.31
C ILE A 204 19.79 -27.92 19.38
N ALA A 205 19.54 -26.63 19.60
CA ALA A 205 20.13 -25.54 18.83
C ALA A 205 21.66 -25.58 18.86
N SER A 206 22.28 -25.69 20.04
CA SER A 206 23.74 -25.72 20.14
C SER A 206 24.37 -26.93 19.44
N LEU A 207 23.69 -28.09 19.45
CA LEU A 207 24.18 -29.28 18.76
C LEU A 207 24.10 -29.12 17.25
N ILE A 208 23.01 -28.55 16.72
CA ILE A 208 22.89 -28.29 15.28
C ILE A 208 23.92 -27.26 14.82
N GLU A 209 24.14 -26.19 15.59
CA GLU A 209 25.18 -25.20 15.31
C GLU A 209 26.58 -25.82 15.32
N ALA A 210 26.86 -26.71 16.28
CA ALA A 210 28.12 -27.44 16.33
C ALA A 210 28.31 -28.36 15.10
N VAL A 211 27.25 -29.08 14.68
CA VAL A 211 27.29 -29.94 13.48
C VAL A 211 27.45 -29.11 12.20
N ALA A 212 26.81 -27.95 12.11
CA ALA A 212 26.99 -27.05 10.97
C ALA A 212 28.43 -26.56 10.89
N ALA A 213 29.02 -26.17 12.02
CA ALA A 213 30.40 -25.73 12.11
C ALA A 213 31.40 -26.84 11.71
N THR A 214 31.21 -28.09 12.15
CA THR A 214 32.09 -29.21 11.76
C THR A 214 32.00 -29.53 10.27
N ARG A 215 30.85 -29.26 9.64
CA ARG A 215 30.63 -29.46 8.20
C ARG A 215 30.95 -28.22 7.36
N ALA A 216 31.49 -27.16 7.96
CA ALA A 216 31.75 -25.87 7.31
C ALA A 216 30.50 -25.29 6.59
N VAL A 217 29.31 -25.53 7.15
CA VAL A 217 28.05 -24.96 6.69
C VAL A 217 27.74 -23.73 7.52
N GLU A 218 27.52 -22.60 6.85
CA GLU A 218 27.09 -21.38 7.53
C GLU A 218 25.64 -21.54 7.99
N PHE A 219 25.43 -21.59 9.30
CA PHE A 219 24.10 -21.70 9.90
C PHE A 219 23.59 -20.32 10.31
N PRO A 220 22.37 -19.93 9.92
CA PRO A 220 21.84 -18.61 10.25
C PRO A 220 21.65 -18.46 11.77
N LYS A 221 22.00 -17.29 12.29
CA LYS A 221 21.75 -16.95 13.70
C LYS A 221 20.24 -16.98 13.97
N THR A 222 19.80 -17.94 14.77
CA THR A 222 18.38 -18.22 15.02
C THR A 222 18.09 -18.14 16.51
N ASP A 223 17.08 -17.36 16.92
CA ASP A 223 16.72 -17.21 18.33
C ASP A 223 15.97 -18.44 18.89
N ILE A 224 15.94 -18.57 20.21
CA ILE A 224 15.32 -19.71 20.91
C ILE A 224 13.80 -19.79 20.66
N GLY A 225 13.11 -18.67 20.48
CA GLY A 225 11.68 -18.62 20.18
C GLY A 225 11.38 -19.23 18.82
N THR A 226 12.16 -18.85 17.81
CA THR A 226 12.09 -19.42 16.45
C THR A 226 12.40 -20.93 16.46
N TRP A 227 13.44 -21.36 17.18
CA TRP A 227 13.73 -22.79 17.39
C TRP A 227 12.55 -23.54 18.05
N SER A 228 11.94 -22.93 19.06
CA SER A 228 10.77 -23.51 19.73
C SER A 228 9.59 -23.69 18.77
N LYS A 229 9.32 -22.70 17.91
CA LYS A 229 8.30 -22.79 16.85
C LYS A 229 8.59 -23.93 15.88
N TYR A 230 9.83 -24.03 15.37
CA TYR A 230 10.23 -25.07 14.41
C TYR A 230 10.26 -26.48 14.98
N LEU A 231 10.39 -26.62 16.31
CA LEU A 231 10.29 -27.91 16.98
C LEU A 231 8.86 -28.22 17.47
N GLY A 232 7.87 -27.38 17.14
CA GLY A 232 6.48 -27.59 17.57
C GLY A 232 6.25 -27.38 19.07
N ARG A 233 7.16 -26.66 19.75
CA ARG A 233 7.16 -26.42 21.20
C ARG A 233 6.83 -24.97 21.58
N GLY A 234 6.57 -24.13 20.59
CA GLY A 234 6.04 -22.79 20.79
C GLY A 234 4.70 -22.84 21.52
N ARG A 235 4.36 -21.76 22.24
CA ARG A 235 3.05 -21.63 22.92
C ARG A 235 1.92 -21.68 21.88
N HIS A 236 1.43 -22.88 21.56
CA HIS A 236 0.02 -23.05 21.23
C HIS A 236 -0.73 -22.84 22.55
N LYS A 237 -1.10 -21.60 22.85
CA LYS A 237 -2.18 -21.37 23.81
C LYS A 237 -3.41 -22.04 23.19
N LYS A 238 -3.86 -23.13 23.82
CA LYS A 238 -5.23 -23.59 23.70
C LYS A 238 -6.20 -22.48 24.09
#